data_AF-A0A940TD99-F1
#
_entry.id   AF-A0A940TD99-F1
#
_cell.length_a   1.000
_cell.length_b   1.000
_cell.length_c   1.000
_cell.angle_alpha   90.00
_cell.angle_beta   90.00
_cell.angle_gamma   90.00
#
_symmetry.space_group_name_H-M   'P 1'
#
loop_
_entity.id
_entity.type
_entity.pdbx_description
1 polymer ?
#
loop_
_entity_poly.entity_id
_entity_poly.type
_entity_poly.pdbx_seq_one_letter_code
_entity_poly.pdbx_strand_id
1 'polypeptide(L)'
;MMSCELHLTSAELCDRIKGNCGVYFLDGKTMSGKTAFVISLCNGNANAHITTGEKLIERLICNTDNFDAVAEELKDYGIICVEDIDFFGGRPATEQVLAELFGSLSEHSSVIVTGIEIQKRMKNMFMALGGFEYYNKSSEGWTLTDSKGGSML
;
A
#
# COMPACT_ATOMS: atom_id res chain seq x y z
N MET A 1 13.40 23.87 -6.13
CA MET A 1 14.00 22.62 -6.66
C MET A 1 12.97 22.00 -7.58
N MET A 2 13.31 21.70 -8.83
CA MET A 2 12.41 20.94 -9.70
C MET A 2 12.34 19.51 -9.14
N SER A 3 11.15 19.06 -8.73
CA SER A 3 10.94 17.64 -8.43
C SER A 3 10.99 16.89 -9.77
N CYS A 4 12.00 16.04 -9.96
CA CYS A 4 11.96 15.09 -11.06
C CYS A 4 10.86 14.08 -10.74
N GLU A 5 9.74 14.16 -11.43
CA GLU A 5 8.71 13.11 -11.40
C GLU A 5 9.29 11.85 -12.05
N LEU A 6 9.25 10.73 -11.34
CA LEU A 6 9.68 9.44 -11.88
C LEU A 6 8.45 8.74 -12.50
N HIS A 7 8.47 8.61 -13.83
CA HIS A 7 7.44 7.88 -14.57
C HIS A 7 7.88 6.43 -14.79
N LEU A 8 6.98 5.49 -14.50
CA LEU A 8 7.19 4.05 -14.62
C LEU A 8 6.06 3.42 -15.44
N THR A 9 6.42 2.47 -16.27
CA THR A 9 5.48 1.50 -16.83
C THR A 9 5.00 0.53 -15.74
N SER A 10 3.95 -0.24 -16.02
CA SER A 10 3.50 -1.29 -15.09
C SER A 10 4.59 -2.35 -14.84
N ALA A 11 5.40 -2.69 -15.85
CA ALA A 11 6.47 -3.68 -15.69
C ALA A 11 7.54 -3.17 -14.72
N GLU A 12 7.99 -1.93 -14.90
CA GLU A 12 9.01 -1.33 -14.03
C GLU A 12 8.52 -1.16 -12.58
N LEU A 13 7.26 -0.76 -12.39
CA LEU A 13 6.68 -0.69 -11.04
C LEU A 13 6.55 -2.08 -10.41
N CYS A 14 6.16 -3.10 -11.18
CA CYS A 14 6.14 -4.49 -10.70
C CYS A 14 7.51 -4.94 -10.22
N ASP A 15 8.56 -4.72 -11.02
CA ASP A 15 9.92 -5.12 -10.67
C ASP A 15 10.42 -4.38 -9.41
N ARG A 16 10.09 -3.09 -9.29
CA ARG A 16 10.40 -2.29 -8.11
C ARG A 16 9.74 -2.82 -6.85
N ILE A 17 8.45 -3.14 -6.91
CA ILE A 17 7.69 -3.67 -5.77
C ILE A 17 8.21 -5.07 -5.39
N LYS A 18 8.48 -5.95 -6.36
CA LYS A 18 9.00 -7.30 -6.08
C LYS A 18 10.42 -7.29 -5.52
N GLY A 19 11.23 -6.30 -5.91
CA GLY A 19 12.64 -6.21 -5.50
C GLY A 19 12.86 -5.61 -4.12
N ASN A 20 11.84 -4.98 -3.52
CA ASN A 20 12.01 -4.20 -2.28
C ASN A 20 10.81 -4.38 -1.33
N CYS A 21 11.12 -4.56 -0.04
CA CYS A 21 10.12 -4.45 1.02
C CYS A 21 9.82 -2.97 1.29
N GLY A 22 8.57 -2.65 1.61
CA GLY A 22 8.14 -1.27 1.76
C GLY A 22 6.62 -1.11 1.67
N VAL A 23 6.15 0.11 1.95
CA VAL A 23 4.73 0.48 1.77
C VAL A 23 4.57 1.25 0.47
N TYR A 24 3.72 0.76 -0.42
CA TYR A 24 3.46 1.30 -1.76
C TYR A 24 1.99 1.70 -1.89
N PHE A 25 1.72 2.99 -1.95
CA PHE A 25 0.38 3.50 -2.23
C PHE A 25 0.16 3.62 -3.72
N LEU A 26 -0.88 2.97 -4.25
CA LEU A 26 -1.27 3.03 -5.65
C LEU A 26 -2.63 3.72 -5.78
N ASP A 27 -2.61 5.00 -6.15
CA ASP A 27 -3.79 5.83 -6.31
C ASP A 27 -4.14 6.05 -7.80
N GLY A 28 -5.36 6.46 -8.05
CA GLY A 28 -5.84 6.90 -9.36
C GLY A 28 -7.36 6.94 -9.41
N LYS A 29 -7.91 7.27 -10.57
CA LYS A 29 -9.37 7.33 -10.75
C LYS A 29 -10.01 5.93 -10.75
N THR A 30 -11.33 5.87 -10.57
CA THR A 30 -12.11 4.64 -10.82
C THR A 30 -11.83 4.12 -12.23
N MET A 31 -11.74 2.80 -12.39
CA MET A 31 -11.43 2.13 -13.67
C MET A 31 -10.08 2.51 -14.31
N SER A 32 -9.12 3.06 -13.54
CA SER A 32 -7.77 3.35 -14.07
C SER A 32 -6.87 2.12 -14.22
N GLY A 33 -7.37 0.92 -13.90
CA GLY A 33 -6.63 -0.34 -14.04
C GLY A 33 -5.80 -0.76 -12.82
N LYS A 34 -5.94 -0.10 -11.67
CA LYS A 34 -5.15 -0.39 -10.45
C LYS A 34 -5.41 -1.79 -9.89
N THR A 35 -6.67 -2.17 -9.74
CA THR A 35 -7.08 -3.53 -9.34
C THR A 35 -6.55 -4.58 -10.33
N ALA A 36 -6.65 -4.33 -11.64
CA ALA A 36 -6.12 -5.24 -12.65
C ALA A 36 -4.59 -5.39 -12.55
N PHE A 37 -3.88 -4.28 -12.30
CA PHE A 37 -2.44 -4.28 -12.05
C PHE A 37 -2.08 -5.11 -10.81
N VAL A 38 -2.75 -4.85 -9.67
CA VAL A 38 -2.56 -5.60 -8.42
C VAL A 38 -2.79 -7.09 -8.62
N ILE A 39 -3.92 -7.46 -9.22
CA ILE A 39 -4.26 -8.87 -9.47
C ILE A 39 -3.19 -9.52 -10.34
N SER A 40 -2.73 -8.84 -11.40
CA SER A 40 -1.66 -9.34 -12.26
C SER A 40 -0.34 -9.51 -11.50
N LEU A 41 0.00 -8.57 -10.62
CA LEU A 41 1.20 -8.62 -9.79
C LEU A 41 1.16 -9.78 -8.79
N CYS A 42 0.03 -9.96 -8.10
CA CYS A 42 -0.15 -11.01 -7.12
C CYS A 42 -0.29 -12.40 -7.76
N ASN A 43 -0.99 -12.55 -8.88
CA ASN A 43 -1.09 -13.85 -9.59
C ASN A 43 0.27 -14.37 -10.08
N GLY A 44 1.22 -13.48 -10.34
CA GLY A 44 2.59 -13.83 -10.70
C GLY A 44 3.48 -14.20 -9.50
N ASN A 45 2.95 -14.20 -8.28
CA ASN A 45 3.70 -14.45 -7.04
C ASN A 45 2.94 -15.45 -6.15
N ALA A 46 3.48 -16.66 -6.01
CA ALA A 46 2.87 -17.71 -5.18
C ALA A 46 2.75 -17.32 -3.69
N ASN A 47 3.52 -16.32 -3.24
CA ASN A 47 3.53 -15.83 -1.87
C ASN A 47 2.90 -14.44 -1.74
N ALA A 48 1.75 -14.22 -2.39
CA ALA A 48 1.00 -12.98 -2.32
C ALA A 48 -0.34 -13.16 -1.60
N HIS A 49 -0.71 -12.19 -0.76
CA HIS A 49 -2.00 -12.10 -0.11
C HIS A 49 -2.78 -10.89 -0.64
N ILE A 50 -4.07 -11.05 -0.95
CA ILE A 50 -4.96 -9.95 -1.35
C ILE A 50 -6.14 -9.90 -0.39
N THR A 51 -6.40 -8.72 0.16
CA THR A 51 -7.57 -8.42 0.99
C THR A 51 -8.15 -7.05 0.66
N THR A 52 -9.30 -6.73 1.21
CA THR A 52 -9.87 -5.37 1.18
C THR A 52 -9.64 -4.68 2.52
N GLY A 53 -9.66 -3.35 2.53
CA GLY A 53 -9.56 -2.58 3.77
C GLY A 53 -10.67 -2.96 4.77
N GLU A 54 -11.89 -3.20 4.28
CA GLU A 54 -13.01 -3.66 5.11
C GLU A 54 -12.68 -4.98 5.82
N LYS A 55 -12.28 -6.01 5.07
CA LYS A 55 -11.93 -7.32 5.65
C LYS A 55 -10.74 -7.24 6.61
N LEU A 56 -9.77 -6.37 6.31
CA LEU A 56 -8.63 -6.16 7.19
C LEU A 56 -9.05 -5.53 8.53
N ILE A 57 -9.92 -4.52 8.48
CA ILE A 57 -10.45 -3.88 9.68
C ILE A 57 -11.34 -4.84 10.48
N GLU A 58 -12.19 -5.62 9.83
CA GLU A 58 -12.97 -6.66 10.50
C GLU A 58 -12.06 -7.64 11.26
N ARG A 59 -10.97 -8.09 10.64
CA ARG A 59 -9.97 -8.95 11.28
C ARG A 59 -9.30 -8.27 12.47
N LEU A 60 -8.93 -7.00 12.34
CA LEU A 60 -8.32 -6.23 13.44
C LEU A 60 -9.30 -6.06 14.62
N ILE A 61 -10.59 -5.85 14.34
CA ILE A 61 -11.63 -5.75 15.38
C ILE A 61 -11.87 -7.11 16.04
N CYS A 62 -11.86 -8.22 15.28
CA CYS A 62 -12.00 -9.55 15.86
C CYS A 62 -10.80 -9.98 16.71
N ASN A 63 -9.64 -9.33 16.54
CA ASN A 63 -8.41 -9.58 17.28
C ASN A 63 -8.01 -8.36 18.15
N THR A 64 -8.99 -7.68 18.76
CA THR A 64 -8.76 -6.43 19.53
C THR A 64 -7.69 -6.52 20.61
N ASP A 65 -7.45 -7.72 21.15
CA ASP A 65 -6.47 -7.94 22.21
C ASP A 65 -5.08 -8.34 21.67
N ASN A 66 -4.96 -8.55 20.35
CA ASN A 66 -3.75 -9.05 19.73
C ASN A 66 -3.59 -8.54 18.30
N PHE A 67 -3.27 -7.25 18.18
CA PHE A 67 -2.83 -6.63 16.92
C PHE A 67 -1.67 -7.41 16.27
N ASP A 68 -0.73 -7.87 17.09
CA ASP A 68 0.44 -8.64 16.66
C ASP A 68 0.03 -9.94 15.96
N ALA A 69 -1.12 -10.55 16.30
CA ALA A 69 -1.60 -11.74 15.62
C ALA A 69 -1.90 -11.51 14.13
N VAL A 70 -2.45 -10.34 13.77
CA VAL A 70 -2.71 -10.01 12.36
C VAL A 70 -1.40 -9.75 11.62
N ALA A 71 -0.45 -9.07 12.26
CA ALA A 71 0.88 -8.87 11.68
C ALA A 71 1.62 -10.20 11.50
N GLU A 72 1.56 -11.09 12.49
CA GLU A 72 2.17 -12.42 12.48
C GLU A 72 1.52 -13.36 11.44
N GLU A 73 0.21 -13.28 11.22
CA GLU A 73 -0.46 -14.02 10.14
C GLU A 73 0.04 -13.57 8.76
N LEU A 74 0.27 -12.26 8.61
CA LEU A 74 0.54 -11.66 7.31
C LEU A 74 2.05 -11.60 6.97
N LYS A 75 2.95 -11.70 7.94
CA LYS A 75 4.41 -11.55 7.71
C LYS A 75 5.02 -12.63 6.80
N ASP A 76 4.37 -13.78 6.67
CA ASP A 76 4.88 -14.88 5.83
C ASP A 76 4.70 -14.62 4.33
N TYR A 77 3.87 -13.64 3.96
CA TYR A 77 3.63 -13.26 2.56
C TYR A 77 4.68 -12.25 2.08
N GLY A 78 5.27 -12.50 0.92
CA GLY A 78 6.22 -11.56 0.31
C GLY A 78 5.53 -10.31 -0.24
N ILE A 79 4.26 -10.42 -0.65
CA ILE A 79 3.44 -9.29 -1.10
C ILE A 79 2.10 -9.32 -0.40
N ILE A 80 1.70 -8.20 0.17
CA ILE A 80 0.40 -8.04 0.82
C ILE A 80 -0.31 -6.87 0.16
N CYS A 81 -1.42 -7.14 -0.53
CA CYS A 81 -2.22 -6.09 -1.13
C CYS A 81 -3.51 -5.85 -0.34
N VAL A 82 -3.78 -4.59 -0.04
CA VAL A 82 -4.99 -4.10 0.60
C VAL A 82 -5.69 -3.15 -0.35
N GLU A 83 -6.86 -3.54 -0.85
CA GLU A 83 -7.68 -2.73 -1.76
C GLU A 83 -8.71 -1.85 -1.03
N ASP A 84 -9.10 -0.75 -1.65
CA ASP A 84 -10.18 0.15 -1.23
C ASP A 84 -10.04 0.72 0.20
N ILE A 85 -8.82 1.12 0.56
CA ILE A 85 -8.56 1.65 1.91
C ILE A 85 -9.16 3.04 2.15
N ASP A 86 -9.46 3.78 1.08
CA ASP A 86 -9.92 5.18 1.16
C ASP A 86 -11.28 5.35 1.84
N PHE A 87 -12.02 4.25 2.03
CA PHE A 87 -13.22 4.20 2.86
C PHE A 87 -12.97 4.61 4.32
N PHE A 88 -11.75 4.42 4.82
CA PHE A 88 -11.37 4.78 6.19
C PHE A 88 -10.80 6.19 6.32
N GLY A 89 -10.73 6.94 5.23
CA GLY A 89 -10.26 8.33 5.25
C GLY A 89 -11.10 9.21 6.19
N GLY A 90 -10.43 9.99 7.02
CA GLY A 90 -11.05 10.84 8.02
C GLY A 90 -11.35 10.12 9.34
N ARG A 91 -10.79 8.92 9.57
CA ARG A 91 -10.89 8.16 10.82
C ARG A 91 -9.49 8.04 11.46
N PRO A 92 -9.04 9.04 12.24
CA PRO A 92 -7.64 9.12 12.69
C PRO A 92 -7.15 7.88 13.44
N ALA A 93 -7.97 7.32 14.34
CA ALA A 93 -7.61 6.11 15.09
C ALA A 93 -7.41 4.90 14.17
N THR A 94 -8.29 4.73 13.18
CA THR A 94 -8.17 3.65 12.19
C THR A 94 -6.96 3.86 11.28
N GLU A 95 -6.75 5.09 10.82
CA GLU A 95 -5.57 5.45 10.01
C GLU A 95 -4.26 5.18 10.74
N GLN A 96 -4.19 5.46 12.05
CA GLN A 96 -3.01 5.19 12.87
C GLN A 96 -2.77 3.68 13.04
N VAL A 97 -3.79 2.90 13.40
CA VAL A 97 -3.65 1.44 13.54
C VAL A 97 -3.20 0.80 12.23
N LEU A 98 -3.76 1.22 11.11
CA LEU A 98 -3.33 0.74 9.79
C LEU A 98 -1.89 1.17 9.46
N ALA A 99 -1.49 2.38 9.82
CA ALA A 99 -0.11 2.84 9.62
C ALA A 99 0.91 2.01 10.42
N GLU A 100 0.60 1.71 11.68
CA GLU A 100 1.42 0.84 12.53
C GLU A 100 1.53 -0.57 11.92
N LEU A 101 0.42 -1.11 11.40
CA LEU A 101 0.39 -2.44 10.80
C LEU A 101 1.23 -2.50 9.53
N PHE A 102 1.01 -1.56 8.61
CA PHE A 102 1.74 -1.50 7.35
C PHE A 102 3.23 -1.23 7.59
N GLY A 103 3.57 -0.39 8.57
CA GLY A 103 4.94 -0.16 8.99
C GLY A 103 5.62 -1.45 9.43
N SER A 104 5.01 -2.20 10.36
CA SER A 104 5.57 -3.48 10.83
C SER A 104 5.70 -4.52 9.71
N LEU A 105 4.68 -4.68 8.87
CA LEU A 105 4.71 -5.63 7.75
C LEU A 105 5.76 -5.27 6.70
N SER A 106 6.03 -3.98 6.51
CA SER A 106 6.97 -3.49 5.50
C SER A 106 8.44 -3.86 5.76
N GLU A 107 8.77 -4.34 6.96
CA GLU A 107 10.12 -4.86 7.27
C GLU A 107 10.42 -6.19 6.55
N HIS A 108 9.37 -6.92 6.17
CA HIS A 108 9.47 -8.27 5.59
C HIS A 108 8.71 -8.44 4.28
N SER A 109 7.78 -7.54 3.98
CA SER A 109 6.85 -7.66 2.87
C SER A 109 6.78 -6.38 2.05
N SER A 110 6.38 -6.51 0.78
CA SER A 110 5.92 -5.37 -0.01
C SER A 110 4.42 -5.19 0.25
N VAL A 111 4.08 -4.15 1.01
CA VAL A 111 2.71 -3.81 1.37
C VAL A 111 2.16 -2.85 0.34
N ILE A 112 1.20 -3.29 -0.46
CA ILE A 112 0.56 -2.51 -1.51
C ILE A 112 -0.80 -2.04 -1.01
N VAL A 113 -1.03 -0.74 -1.05
CA VAL A 113 -2.27 -0.12 -0.56
C VAL A 113 -2.92 0.62 -1.72
N THR A 114 -4.14 0.23 -2.10
CA THR A 114 -4.85 0.86 -3.22
C THR A 114 -6.14 1.53 -2.79
N GLY A 115 -6.58 2.51 -3.58
CA GLY A 115 -7.76 3.31 -3.29
C GLY A 115 -7.91 4.49 -4.26
N ILE A 116 -8.78 5.43 -3.89
CA ILE A 116 -9.09 6.64 -4.66
C ILE A 116 -8.84 7.88 -3.81
N GLU A 117 -8.07 8.84 -4.33
CA GLU A 117 -7.68 10.07 -3.64
C GLU A 117 -7.04 9.80 -2.26
N ILE A 118 -6.24 8.74 -2.12
CA ILE A 118 -5.72 8.26 -0.83
C ILE A 118 -4.97 9.38 -0.10
N GLN A 119 -4.08 10.11 -0.77
CA GLN A 119 -3.29 11.19 -0.15
C GLN A 119 -4.16 12.30 0.47
N LYS A 120 -5.30 12.60 -0.17
CA LYS A 120 -6.24 13.62 0.31
C LYS A 120 -7.06 13.10 1.49
N ARG A 121 -7.42 11.82 1.48
CA ARG A 121 -8.35 11.19 2.43
C ARG A 121 -7.69 10.66 3.69
N MET A 122 -6.45 10.18 3.60
CA MET A 122 -5.78 9.43 4.68
C MET A 122 -4.54 10.14 5.22
N LYS A 123 -4.64 11.45 5.46
CA LYS A 123 -3.48 12.28 5.84
C LYS A 123 -2.79 11.81 7.11
N ASN A 124 -3.53 11.28 8.10
CA ASN A 124 -2.92 10.87 9.37
C ASN A 124 -2.09 9.60 9.21
N MET A 125 -2.50 8.71 8.29
CA MET A 125 -1.72 7.52 7.94
C MET A 125 -0.33 7.89 7.40
N PHE A 126 -0.26 8.82 6.44
CA PHE A 126 1.04 9.27 5.89
C PHE A 126 1.92 9.97 6.93
N MET A 127 1.32 10.69 7.87
CA MET A 127 2.06 11.32 8.97
C MET A 127 2.62 10.27 9.94
N ALA A 128 1.83 9.25 10.27
CA ALA A 128 2.19 8.18 11.19
C ALA A 128 3.22 7.20 10.59
N LEU A 129 3.22 6.98 9.27
CA LEU A 129 4.18 6.11 8.61
C LEU A 129 5.61 6.67 8.65
N GLY A 130 6.56 5.79 9.00
CA GLY A 130 8.00 6.07 8.95
C GLY A 130 8.54 6.15 7.53
N GLY A 131 8.00 5.34 6.61
CA GLY A 131 8.31 5.44 5.19
C GLY A 131 7.27 4.79 4.26
N PHE A 132 7.22 5.30 3.02
CA PHE A 132 6.34 4.86 1.93
C PHE A 132 6.79 5.43 0.57
N GLU A 133 6.28 4.85 -0.50
CA GLU A 133 6.26 5.41 -1.86
C GLU A 133 4.81 5.58 -2.33
N TYR A 134 4.51 6.71 -2.97
CA TYR A 134 3.17 7.02 -3.48
C TYR A 134 3.17 7.17 -4.99
N TYR A 135 2.35 6.36 -5.66
CA TYR A 135 2.20 6.33 -7.10
C TYR A 135 0.81 6.74 -7.52
N ASN A 136 0.72 7.63 -8.51
CA ASN A 136 -0.54 7.98 -9.16
C ASN A 136 -0.62 7.33 -10.55
N LYS A 137 -1.74 6.67 -10.84
CA LYS A 137 -2.04 6.09 -12.15
C LYS A 137 -2.64 7.12 -13.11
N SER A 138 -1.96 7.36 -14.22
CA SER A 138 -2.48 8.14 -15.36
C SER A 138 -2.70 7.25 -16.60
N SER A 139 -3.09 7.82 -17.73
CA SER A 139 -3.10 7.10 -19.02
C SER A 139 -1.70 6.71 -19.51
N GLU A 140 -0.67 7.42 -19.06
CA GLU A 140 0.70 7.28 -19.55
C GLU A 140 1.54 6.28 -18.73
N GLY A 141 1.10 5.95 -17.50
CA GLY A 141 1.84 5.04 -16.64
C GLY A 141 1.53 5.23 -15.17
N TRP A 142 2.54 5.00 -14.35
CA TRP A 142 2.58 5.29 -12.92
C TRP A 142 3.59 6.40 -12.68
N THR A 143 3.24 7.40 -11.89
CA THR A 143 4.17 8.46 -11.51
C THR A 143 4.40 8.40 -10.00
N LEU A 144 5.66 8.33 -9.57
CA LEU A 144 6.02 8.55 -8.17
C LEU A 144 5.81 10.04 -7.84
N THR A 145 4.85 10.35 -6.97
CA THR A 145 4.52 11.74 -6.64
C THR A 145 4.94 12.12 -5.22
N ASP A 146 5.18 11.15 -4.34
CA ASP A 146 5.64 11.39 -2.97
C ASP A 146 6.39 10.16 -2.46
N SER A 147 7.36 10.38 -1.58
CA SER A 147 8.08 9.32 -0.90
C SER A 147 8.65 9.85 0.41
N LYS A 148 8.55 9.05 1.47
CA LYS A 148 9.15 9.33 2.78
C LYS A 148 9.93 8.10 3.20
N GLY A 149 11.17 8.24 3.68
CA GLY A 149 11.95 7.11 4.20
C GLY A 149 12.27 5.97 3.22
N GLY A 150 11.81 6.02 1.97
CA GLY A 150 12.13 5.04 0.93
C GLY A 150 13.58 5.19 0.51
N SER A 151 14.29 4.06 0.35
CA SER A 151 15.66 4.07 -0.16
C SER A 151 15.65 4.61 -1.59
N MET A 152 16.13 5.83 -1.80
CA MET A 152 16.70 6.20 -3.09
C MET A 152 18.03 5.45 -3.22
N LEU A 153 17.95 4.18 -3.62
CA LEU A 153 19.06 3.43 -4.18
C LEU A 153 18.72 3.11 -5.64
#